data_AF-A0A382YLK3-F1
#
_entry.id   AF-A0A382YLK3-F1
#
_cell.length_a   1.000
_cell.length_b   1.000
_cell.length_c   1.000
_cell.angle_alpha   90.00
_cell.angle_beta   90.00
_cell.angle_gamma   90.00
#
_symmetry.space_group_name_H-M   'P 1'
#
loop_
_entity.id
_entity.type
_entity.pdbx_description
1 polymer ?
#
loop_
_entity_poly.entity_id
_entity_poly.type
_entity_poly.pdbx_seq_one_letter_code
_entity_poly.pdbx_strand_id
1 'polypeptide(L)'
;ESDVLSVSCCAVHPNNDQSDLSSTAVVITDNDPNLAADNARSLAEEFWERRHGFVPDILPVADAVEKGRNVDGPVMLVDTADCAGGGAPGDSVALLRALLGLGVTERTHVMVVDPDAATACTEAGIGATVSFELGYHVDQKWGTPLPVTGVVRLVSDGRFLYTGGIYGGTFGMMGRSAVLEIGCTDVLIMSRPTYDWADEQYRSVGLDARQAKFIGVKNPMNYRYAYGEVAKASYIVNTPGPTPADIRRLPFKYRRRPFFPF
;
A
#
# COMPACT_ATOMS: atom_id res chain seq x y z
N GLU A 1 -9.36 7.37 42.97
CA GLU A 1 -8.71 7.56 41.66
C GLU A 1 -8.53 6.17 41.04
N SER A 2 -8.35 6.05 39.73
CA SER A 2 -8.08 4.75 39.12
C SER A 2 -6.65 4.35 39.48
N ASP A 3 -6.45 3.21 40.15
CA ASP A 3 -5.12 2.66 40.44
C ASP A 3 -4.37 2.22 39.16
N VAL A 4 -5.06 2.21 38.00
CA VAL A 4 -4.46 2.07 36.67
C VAL A 4 -4.03 3.45 36.16
N LEU A 5 -2.72 3.60 35.92
CA LEU A 5 -2.05 4.81 35.46
C LEU A 5 -1.97 4.91 33.93
N SER A 6 -1.78 3.79 33.24
CA SER A 6 -1.66 3.75 31.78
C SER A 6 -2.00 2.38 31.22
N VAL A 7 -2.59 2.36 30.02
CA VAL A 7 -2.89 1.16 29.25
C VAL A 7 -2.49 1.39 27.80
N SER A 8 -1.69 0.48 27.25
CA SER A 8 -1.31 0.46 25.84
C SER A 8 -1.63 -0.88 25.21
N CYS A 9 -2.28 -0.85 24.06
CA CYS A 9 -2.53 -2.03 23.22
C CYS A 9 -1.69 -1.92 21.95
N CYS A 10 -0.73 -2.82 21.79
CA CYS A 10 0.27 -2.78 20.72
C CYS A 10 0.00 -3.91 19.72
N ALA A 11 -0.56 -3.56 18.57
CA ALA A 11 -0.58 -4.45 17.42
C ALA A 11 0.81 -4.46 16.78
N VAL A 12 1.46 -5.63 16.76
CA VAL A 12 2.81 -5.75 16.19
C VAL A 12 2.78 -5.57 14.68
N HIS A 13 3.87 -5.02 14.12
CA HIS A 13 4.04 -4.98 12.67
C HIS A 13 4.07 -6.42 12.14
N PRO A 14 3.07 -6.86 11.36
CA PRO A 14 2.91 -8.27 11.06
C PRO A 14 4.00 -8.82 10.16
N ASN A 15 4.82 -7.98 9.53
CA ASN A 15 5.83 -8.42 8.56
C ASN A 15 7.19 -8.76 9.20
N ASN A 16 7.32 -8.63 10.53
CA ASN A 16 8.57 -8.88 11.25
C ASN A 16 8.73 -10.38 11.55
N ASP A 17 9.80 -11.02 11.05
CA ASP A 17 10.12 -12.41 11.36
C ASP A 17 10.95 -12.51 12.65
N GLN A 18 10.29 -12.49 13.80
CA GLN A 18 10.90 -12.51 15.13
C GLN A 18 10.28 -13.57 16.05
N SER A 19 11.05 -14.03 17.04
CA SER A 19 10.61 -15.12 17.93
C SER A 19 9.52 -14.72 18.92
N ASP A 20 9.41 -13.44 19.21
CA ASP A 20 8.46 -12.80 20.13
C ASP A 20 7.37 -12.01 19.40
N LEU A 21 7.20 -12.25 18.08
CA LEU A 21 6.15 -11.66 17.26
C LEU A 21 4.77 -11.94 17.88
N SER A 22 4.17 -10.91 18.49
CA SER A 22 2.89 -11.00 19.18
C SER A 22 2.27 -9.62 19.35
N SER A 23 0.94 -9.53 19.39
CA SER A 23 0.28 -8.32 19.88
C SER A 23 0.30 -8.32 21.41
N THR A 24 0.56 -7.17 22.01
CA THR A 24 0.84 -7.05 23.45
C THR A 24 -0.04 -6.00 24.11
N ALA A 25 -0.50 -6.28 25.31
CA ALA A 25 -1.11 -5.29 26.19
C ALA A 25 -0.12 -4.92 27.31
N VAL A 26 0.09 -3.63 27.55
CA VAL A 26 0.92 -3.11 28.63
C VAL A 26 0.02 -2.30 29.56
N VAL A 27 -0.03 -2.70 30.82
CA VAL A 27 -0.81 -2.02 31.87
C VAL A 27 0.13 -1.57 32.97
N ILE A 28 0.02 -0.31 33.36
CA ILE A 28 0.81 0.31 34.42
C ILE A 28 -0.16 0.72 35.53
N THR A 29 0.13 0.31 36.75
CA THR A 29 -0.65 0.62 37.95
C THR A 29 0.22 1.32 38.99
N ASP A 30 -0.42 1.99 39.95
CA ASP A 30 0.25 2.52 41.13
C ASP A 30 0.39 1.43 42.19
N ASN A 31 1.57 0.82 42.25
CA ASN A 31 1.95 -0.18 43.26
C ASN A 31 0.98 -1.38 43.41
N ASP A 32 0.22 -1.73 42.37
CA ASP A 32 -0.65 -2.92 42.34
C ASP A 32 -0.32 -3.84 41.14
N PRO A 33 0.68 -4.72 41.27
CA PRO A 33 1.07 -5.62 40.19
C PRO A 33 0.00 -6.66 39.82
N ASN A 34 -0.90 -7.01 40.75
CA ASN A 34 -1.96 -7.98 40.47
C ASN A 34 -3.01 -7.35 39.56
N LEU A 35 -3.42 -6.11 39.88
CA LEU A 35 -4.33 -5.34 39.03
C LEU A 35 -3.73 -5.12 37.63
N ALA A 36 -2.43 -4.84 37.52
CA ALA A 36 -1.76 -4.73 36.23
C ALA A 36 -1.83 -6.05 35.43
N ALA A 37 -1.48 -7.16 36.08
CA ALA A 37 -1.48 -8.48 35.45
C ALA A 37 -2.88 -8.92 34.99
N ASP A 38 -3.91 -8.67 35.80
CA ASP A 38 -5.27 -9.07 35.49
C ASP A 38 -5.86 -8.26 34.33
N ASN A 39 -5.64 -6.93 34.32
CA ASN A 39 -6.06 -6.09 33.20
C ASN A 39 -5.29 -6.43 31.91
N ALA A 40 -3.98 -6.66 31.99
CA ALA A 40 -3.18 -7.05 30.82
C ALA A 40 -3.64 -8.40 30.25
N ARG A 41 -3.94 -9.38 31.12
CA ARG A 41 -4.50 -10.67 30.71
C ARG A 41 -5.85 -10.51 30.03
N SER A 42 -6.76 -9.73 30.62
CA SER A 42 -8.09 -9.49 30.05
C SER A 42 -8.01 -8.86 28.65
N LEU A 43 -7.12 -7.88 28.45
CA LEU A 43 -6.92 -7.28 27.13
C LEU A 43 -6.30 -8.26 26.11
N ALA A 44 -5.36 -9.09 26.55
CA ALA A 44 -4.77 -10.12 25.69
C ALA A 44 -5.81 -11.19 25.27
N GLU A 45 -6.68 -11.59 26.20
CA GLU A 45 -7.80 -12.49 25.93
C GLU A 45 -8.79 -11.86 24.94
N GLU A 46 -9.12 -10.58 25.10
CA GLU A 46 -10.00 -9.88 24.15
C GLU A 46 -9.40 -9.81 22.74
N PHE A 47 -8.09 -9.50 22.62
CA PHE A 47 -7.38 -9.55 21.34
C PHE A 47 -7.48 -10.94 20.71
N TRP A 48 -7.27 -11.98 21.52
CA TRP A 48 -7.36 -13.35 21.05
C TRP A 48 -8.77 -13.67 20.57
N GLU A 49 -9.81 -13.40 21.35
CA GLU A 49 -11.21 -13.66 20.97
C GLU A 49 -11.61 -12.96 19.68
N ARG A 50 -11.16 -11.71 19.50
CA ARG A 50 -11.48 -10.88 18.33
C ARG A 50 -10.60 -11.15 17.10
N ARG A 51 -9.60 -12.02 17.20
CA ARG A 51 -8.55 -12.24 16.17
C ARG A 51 -9.09 -12.47 14.74
N HIS A 52 -10.24 -13.15 14.62
CA HIS A 52 -10.85 -13.44 13.33
C HIS A 52 -11.40 -12.19 12.63
N GLY A 53 -11.79 -11.16 13.39
CA GLY A 53 -12.25 -9.89 12.86
C GLY A 53 -11.13 -9.02 12.26
N PHE A 54 -9.86 -9.38 12.50
CA PHE A 54 -8.71 -8.68 11.91
C PHE A 54 -8.25 -9.28 10.58
N VAL A 55 -8.87 -10.37 10.11
CA VAL A 55 -8.57 -10.95 8.80
C VAL A 55 -9.24 -10.11 7.71
N PRO A 56 -8.49 -9.47 6.81
CA PRO A 56 -9.09 -8.67 5.75
C PRO A 56 -9.78 -9.56 4.72
N ASP A 57 -10.82 -9.04 4.08
CA ASP A 57 -11.35 -9.60 2.83
C ASP A 57 -10.40 -9.22 1.69
N ILE A 58 -9.85 -10.23 1.00
CA ILE A 58 -8.82 -10.06 -0.03
C ILE A 58 -9.34 -10.71 -1.31
N LEU A 59 -9.31 -9.95 -2.41
CA LEU A 59 -9.77 -10.42 -3.71
C LEU A 59 -8.60 -10.64 -4.67
N PRO A 60 -8.66 -11.66 -5.54
CA PRO A 60 -7.88 -11.65 -6.77
C PRO A 60 -8.08 -10.32 -7.53
N VAL A 61 -7.07 -9.83 -8.23
CA VAL A 61 -7.16 -8.56 -8.99
C VAL A 61 -8.30 -8.63 -10.01
N ALA A 62 -8.48 -9.76 -10.68
CA ALA A 62 -9.56 -9.97 -11.65
C ALA A 62 -10.95 -9.75 -11.02
N ASP A 63 -11.21 -10.39 -9.88
CA ASP A 63 -12.48 -10.28 -9.16
C ASP A 63 -12.73 -8.85 -8.66
N ALA A 64 -11.67 -8.16 -8.20
CA ALA A 64 -11.77 -6.76 -7.77
C ALA A 64 -12.10 -5.82 -8.94
N VAL A 65 -11.51 -6.05 -10.11
CA VAL A 65 -11.82 -5.32 -11.35
C VAL A 65 -13.26 -5.58 -11.79
N GLU A 66 -13.69 -6.85 -11.81
CA GLU A 66 -15.06 -7.23 -12.19
C GLU A 66 -16.10 -6.61 -11.25
N LYS A 67 -15.92 -6.73 -9.93
CA LYS A 67 -16.80 -6.06 -8.96
C LYS A 67 -16.76 -4.54 -9.12
N GLY A 68 -15.57 -3.98 -9.34
CA GLY A 68 -15.39 -2.54 -9.52
C GLY A 68 -16.11 -1.97 -10.72
N ARG A 69 -16.23 -2.72 -11.83
CA ARG A 69 -17.01 -2.30 -13.01
C ARG A 69 -18.49 -2.01 -12.71
N ASN A 70 -19.06 -2.71 -11.74
CA ASN A 70 -20.46 -2.54 -11.34
C ASN A 70 -20.68 -1.37 -10.35
N VAL A 71 -19.62 -0.70 -9.92
CA VAL A 71 -19.71 0.48 -9.05
C VAL A 71 -19.84 1.74 -9.91
N ASP A 72 -20.75 2.64 -9.59
CA ASP A 72 -20.80 3.95 -10.24
C ASP A 72 -19.76 4.88 -9.61
N GLY A 73 -18.68 5.17 -10.36
CA GLY A 73 -17.56 6.03 -9.93
C GLY A 73 -16.22 5.31 -9.65
N PRO A 74 -15.23 6.04 -9.09
CA PRO A 74 -13.87 5.55 -8.89
C PRO A 74 -13.78 4.40 -7.87
N VAL A 75 -12.92 3.43 -8.15
CA VAL A 75 -12.69 2.25 -7.31
C VAL A 75 -11.22 2.15 -6.96
N MET A 76 -10.92 1.99 -5.68
CA MET A 76 -9.56 1.71 -5.23
C MET A 76 -9.23 0.23 -5.31
N LEU A 77 -8.08 -0.06 -5.90
CA LEU A 77 -7.40 -1.35 -5.86
C LEU A 77 -6.24 -1.21 -4.88
N VAL A 78 -6.44 -1.71 -3.66
CA VAL A 78 -5.52 -1.50 -2.54
C VAL A 78 -4.45 -2.58 -2.55
N ASP A 79 -3.30 -2.25 -3.13
CA ASP A 79 -2.09 -3.09 -3.18
C ASP A 79 -1.31 -2.93 -1.88
N THR A 80 -1.71 -3.69 -0.86
CA THR A 80 -1.01 -3.64 0.43
C THR A 80 0.38 -4.26 0.36
N ALA A 81 0.60 -5.20 -0.58
CA ALA A 81 1.75 -6.08 -0.61
C ALA A 81 3.07 -5.34 -0.84
N ASP A 82 3.00 -4.15 -1.40
CA ASP A 82 4.15 -3.30 -1.68
C ASP A 82 3.92 -1.86 -1.23
N CYS A 83 3.68 -1.67 0.07
CA CYS A 83 3.53 -0.35 0.69
C CYS A 83 4.84 0.15 1.32
N ALA A 84 5.31 1.33 0.91
CA ALA A 84 6.48 1.99 1.51
C ALA A 84 6.32 2.25 3.02
N GLY A 85 5.14 2.68 3.46
CA GLY A 85 4.81 2.85 4.88
C GLY A 85 4.85 1.54 5.69
N GLY A 86 4.69 0.39 5.02
CA GLY A 86 4.85 -0.94 5.62
C GLY A 86 6.27 -1.49 5.58
N GLY A 87 7.22 -0.75 4.98
CA GLY A 87 8.62 -1.16 4.81
C GLY A 87 8.95 -1.81 3.46
N ALA A 88 8.03 -1.77 2.48
CA ALA A 88 8.27 -2.26 1.12
C ALA A 88 8.98 -1.21 0.22
N PRO A 89 9.62 -1.63 -0.88
CA PRO A 89 10.30 -0.71 -1.80
C PRO A 89 9.38 0.14 -2.69
N GLY A 90 8.14 -0.27 -2.94
CA GLY A 90 7.21 0.42 -3.85
C GLY A 90 7.40 0.07 -5.34
N ASP A 91 8.29 -0.88 -5.67
CA ASP A 91 8.68 -1.24 -7.05
C ASP A 91 7.84 -2.38 -7.66
N SER A 92 6.84 -2.89 -6.94
CA SER A 92 5.98 -3.98 -7.44
C SER A 92 5.11 -3.51 -8.59
N VAL A 93 5.24 -4.21 -9.72
CA VAL A 93 4.38 -4.10 -10.90
C VAL A 93 3.31 -5.19 -10.98
N ALA A 94 3.06 -5.96 -9.90
CA ALA A 94 2.06 -7.03 -9.93
C ALA A 94 0.65 -6.53 -10.28
N LEU A 95 0.22 -5.42 -9.67
CA LEU A 95 -1.08 -4.83 -9.96
C LEU A 95 -1.17 -4.37 -11.43
N LEU A 96 -0.16 -3.62 -11.91
CA LEU A 96 -0.10 -3.17 -13.30
C LEU A 96 -0.11 -4.35 -14.28
N ARG A 97 0.71 -5.38 -14.02
CA ARG A 97 0.76 -6.61 -14.84
C ARG A 97 -0.60 -7.27 -14.94
N ALA A 98 -1.33 -7.39 -13.83
CA ALA A 98 -2.66 -7.98 -13.81
C ALA A 98 -3.67 -7.11 -14.59
N LEU A 99 -3.65 -5.79 -14.41
CA LEU A 99 -4.55 -4.87 -15.12
C LEU A 99 -4.35 -4.90 -16.64
N LEU A 100 -3.09 -4.89 -17.09
CA LEU A 100 -2.77 -5.00 -18.52
C LEU A 100 -3.14 -6.39 -19.07
N GLY A 101 -2.87 -7.46 -18.32
CA GLY A 101 -3.23 -8.82 -18.70
C GLY A 101 -4.73 -9.06 -18.81
N LEU A 102 -5.54 -8.33 -18.02
CA LEU A 102 -7.00 -8.34 -18.09
C LEU A 102 -7.56 -7.48 -19.22
N GLY A 103 -6.72 -6.70 -19.91
CA GLY A 103 -7.15 -5.78 -20.95
C GLY A 103 -8.12 -4.72 -20.43
N VAL A 104 -7.87 -4.17 -19.24
CA VAL A 104 -8.65 -3.04 -18.71
C VAL A 104 -8.62 -1.89 -19.72
N THR A 105 -9.79 -1.31 -20.00
CA THR A 105 -9.95 -0.20 -20.98
C THR A 105 -10.38 1.10 -20.32
N GLU A 106 -10.82 1.00 -19.06
CA GLU A 106 -11.25 2.12 -18.26
C GLU A 106 -10.04 2.90 -17.72
N ARG A 107 -10.16 4.23 -17.63
CA ARG A 107 -9.07 5.10 -17.16
C ARG A 107 -8.55 4.60 -15.83
N THR A 108 -7.26 4.33 -15.75
CA THR A 108 -6.64 3.71 -14.58
C THR A 108 -5.39 4.46 -14.19
N HIS A 109 -5.17 4.66 -12.89
CA HIS A 109 -3.93 5.22 -12.36
C HIS A 109 -3.25 4.20 -11.47
N VAL A 110 -1.97 3.97 -11.66
CA VAL A 110 -1.12 3.15 -10.78
C VAL A 110 0.21 3.85 -10.56
N MET A 111 0.94 3.48 -9.52
CA MET A 111 2.25 4.05 -9.21
C MET A 111 3.30 2.96 -8.98
N VAL A 112 4.54 3.24 -9.39
CA VAL A 112 5.67 2.30 -9.31
C VAL A 112 6.95 3.08 -9.01
N VAL A 113 7.76 2.58 -8.07
CA VAL A 113 9.12 3.07 -7.83
C VAL A 113 10.08 2.40 -8.80
N ASP A 114 10.69 3.18 -9.68
CA ASP A 114 11.72 2.74 -10.62
C ASP A 114 12.60 3.94 -11.07
N PRO A 115 13.78 4.14 -10.44
CA PRO A 115 14.66 5.27 -10.75
C PRO A 115 15.19 5.28 -12.19
N ASP A 116 15.41 4.11 -12.77
CA ASP A 116 15.98 3.96 -14.11
C ASP A 116 14.91 4.28 -15.15
N ALA A 117 13.69 3.75 -14.97
CA ALA A 117 12.55 4.10 -15.81
C ALA A 117 12.18 5.60 -15.71
N ALA A 118 12.19 6.18 -14.50
CA ALA A 118 11.95 7.62 -14.32
C ALA A 118 12.99 8.47 -15.08
N THR A 119 14.25 8.02 -15.09
CA THR A 119 15.33 8.66 -15.84
C THR A 119 15.13 8.51 -17.34
N ALA A 120 14.86 7.30 -17.83
CA ALA A 120 14.60 7.04 -19.24
C ALA A 120 13.43 7.87 -19.79
N CYS A 121 12.32 7.97 -19.05
CA CYS A 121 11.19 8.83 -19.44
C CYS A 121 11.58 10.31 -19.47
N THR A 122 12.36 10.77 -18.50
CA THR A 122 12.78 12.18 -18.42
C THR A 122 13.73 12.57 -19.56
N GLU A 123 14.68 11.69 -19.88
CA GLU A 123 15.65 11.91 -20.97
C GLU A 123 14.99 11.86 -22.35
N ALA A 124 14.01 10.96 -22.54
CA ALA A 124 13.24 10.89 -23.78
C ALA A 124 12.33 12.11 -23.97
N GLY A 125 11.79 12.65 -22.88
CA GLY A 125 10.96 13.86 -22.87
C GLY A 125 9.47 13.59 -23.16
N ILE A 126 8.65 14.59 -22.87
CA ILE A 126 7.19 14.53 -23.04
C ILE A 126 6.84 14.29 -24.53
N GLY A 127 5.91 13.37 -24.77
CA GLY A 127 5.45 12.95 -26.10
C GLY A 127 6.27 11.82 -26.73
N ALA A 128 7.43 11.48 -26.16
CA ALA A 128 8.22 10.36 -26.64
C ALA A 128 7.56 9.01 -26.33
N THR A 129 7.68 8.06 -27.26
CA THR A 129 7.37 6.65 -27.01
C THR A 129 8.64 5.96 -26.50
N VAL A 130 8.54 5.29 -25.36
CA VAL A 130 9.65 4.61 -24.71
C VAL A 130 9.29 3.15 -24.42
N SER A 131 10.30 2.28 -24.42
CA SER A 131 10.16 0.85 -24.11
C SER A 131 11.27 0.42 -23.16
N PHE A 132 10.92 -0.24 -22.06
CA PHE A 132 11.86 -0.73 -21.05
C PHE A 132 11.20 -1.79 -20.14
N GLU A 133 11.97 -2.37 -19.24
CA GLU A 133 11.48 -3.24 -18.18
C GLU A 133 11.23 -2.43 -16.90
N LEU A 134 9.99 -2.43 -16.41
CA LEU A 134 9.54 -1.63 -15.27
C LEU A 134 9.41 -2.48 -14.00
N GLY A 135 9.91 -1.94 -12.88
CA GLY A 135 9.69 -2.44 -11.52
C GLY A 135 10.36 -3.78 -11.20
N TYR A 136 10.26 -4.22 -9.94
CA TYR A 136 10.96 -5.38 -9.37
C TYR A 136 12.49 -5.36 -9.55
N HIS A 137 13.11 -4.18 -9.58
CA HIS A 137 14.57 -4.05 -9.61
C HIS A 137 15.19 -4.06 -8.21
N VAL A 138 14.44 -3.70 -7.17
CA VAL A 138 14.90 -3.65 -5.78
C VAL A 138 14.76 -5.02 -5.11
N ASP A 139 13.61 -5.67 -5.29
CA ASP A 139 13.32 -6.92 -4.59
C ASP A 139 12.70 -8.03 -5.47
N GLN A 140 13.55 -8.67 -6.28
CA GLN A 140 13.19 -9.67 -7.28
C GLN A 140 12.59 -10.98 -6.72
N LYS A 141 12.64 -11.24 -5.40
CA LYS A 141 11.99 -12.43 -4.82
C LYS A 141 10.45 -12.37 -4.90
N TRP A 142 9.88 -11.18 -5.15
CA TRP A 142 8.43 -10.99 -5.22
C TRP A 142 7.87 -10.94 -6.64
N GLY A 143 8.71 -10.90 -7.66
CA GLY A 143 8.28 -10.85 -9.04
C GLY A 143 9.42 -10.52 -10.00
N THR A 144 9.09 -10.41 -11.28
CA THR A 144 10.02 -10.03 -12.34
C THR A 144 9.60 -8.71 -12.97
N PRO A 145 10.55 -7.94 -13.52
CA PRO A 145 10.24 -6.72 -14.25
C PRO A 145 9.19 -6.92 -15.35
N LEU A 146 8.42 -5.88 -15.64
CA LEU A 146 7.35 -5.89 -16.66
C LEU A 146 7.83 -5.13 -17.90
N PRO A 147 7.99 -5.80 -19.05
CA PRO A 147 8.21 -5.10 -20.31
C PRO A 147 7.01 -4.21 -20.63
N VAL A 148 7.25 -2.92 -20.80
CA VAL A 148 6.22 -1.92 -21.14
C VAL A 148 6.66 -1.07 -22.31
N THR A 149 5.68 -0.62 -23.08
CA THR A 149 5.83 0.44 -24.09
C THR A 149 4.73 1.45 -23.86
N GLY A 150 5.08 2.74 -23.82
CA GLY A 150 4.12 3.81 -23.56
C GLY A 150 4.62 5.18 -23.98
N VAL A 151 3.74 6.17 -23.84
CA VAL A 151 4.02 7.57 -24.18
C VAL A 151 4.27 8.36 -22.91
N VAL A 152 5.37 9.11 -22.85
CA VAL A 152 5.67 9.99 -21.72
C VAL A 152 4.71 11.18 -21.74
N ARG A 153 3.82 11.25 -20.77
CA ARG A 153 2.80 12.31 -20.66
C ARG A 153 3.28 13.53 -19.89
N LEU A 154 4.13 13.31 -18.89
CA LEU A 154 4.60 14.34 -17.98
C LEU A 154 5.93 13.91 -17.36
N VAL A 155 6.78 14.88 -17.05
CA VAL A 155 7.98 14.72 -16.24
C VAL A 155 7.94 15.73 -15.09
N SER A 156 8.46 15.36 -13.92
CA SER A 156 8.41 16.16 -12.70
C SER A 156 9.65 15.93 -11.83
N ASP A 157 10.00 16.92 -11.01
CA ASP A 157 11.01 16.78 -9.94
C ASP A 157 10.48 15.99 -8.73
N GLY A 158 9.18 15.70 -8.72
CA GLY A 158 8.50 14.86 -7.73
C GLY A 158 8.18 15.55 -6.42
N ARG A 159 8.24 16.89 -6.35
CA ARG A 159 7.84 17.62 -5.15
C ARG A 159 6.31 17.67 -5.03
N PHE A 160 5.77 17.32 -3.86
CA PHE A 160 4.34 17.41 -3.57
C PHE A 160 4.08 17.82 -2.11
N LEU A 161 2.87 18.28 -1.81
CA LEU A 161 2.45 18.69 -0.47
C LEU A 161 1.50 17.64 0.11
N TYR A 162 1.80 17.12 1.29
CA TYR A 162 0.84 16.32 2.05
C TYR A 162 -0.27 17.19 2.60
N THR A 163 -1.52 16.80 2.38
CA THR A 163 -2.69 17.61 2.74
C THR A 163 -3.36 17.16 4.03
N GLY A 164 -2.97 16.03 4.60
CA GLY A 164 -3.50 15.54 5.87
C GLY A 164 -2.60 14.56 6.59
N GLY A 165 -3.11 14.07 7.72
CA GLY A 165 -2.41 13.09 8.55
C GLY A 165 -1.22 13.66 9.29
N ILE A 166 -0.32 12.77 9.71
CA ILE A 166 0.88 13.11 10.47
C ILE A 166 1.88 13.98 9.68
N TYR A 167 1.73 14.04 8.35
CA TYR A 167 2.56 14.82 7.45
C TYR A 167 1.86 16.07 6.90
N GLY A 168 0.63 16.37 7.32
CA GLY A 168 -0.15 17.49 6.80
C GLY A 168 0.62 18.81 6.83
N GLY A 169 0.68 19.50 5.68
CA GLY A 169 1.40 20.76 5.51
C GLY A 169 2.91 20.61 5.25
N THR A 170 3.44 19.39 5.17
CA THR A 170 4.85 19.13 4.85
C THR A 170 5.03 18.71 3.39
N PHE A 171 6.22 19.00 2.84
CA PHE A 171 6.58 18.59 1.49
C PHE A 171 7.14 17.16 1.46
N GLY A 172 6.61 16.34 0.56
CA GLY A 172 7.19 15.07 0.14
C GLY A 172 8.01 15.21 -1.14
N MET A 173 8.82 14.18 -1.43
CA MET A 173 9.69 14.15 -2.61
C MET A 173 9.75 12.74 -3.19
N MET A 174 9.07 12.53 -4.32
CA MET A 174 9.16 11.30 -5.14
C MET A 174 10.49 11.22 -5.92
N GLY A 175 11.27 12.31 -5.91
CA GLY A 175 12.42 12.49 -6.80
C GLY A 175 11.97 12.62 -8.25
N ARG A 176 12.91 12.49 -9.18
CA ARG A 176 12.60 12.43 -10.61
C ARG A 176 11.44 11.47 -10.85
N SER A 177 10.40 11.97 -11.49
CA SER A 177 9.15 11.25 -11.69
C SER A 177 8.62 11.51 -13.09
N ALA A 178 7.88 10.56 -13.64
CA ALA A 178 7.23 10.69 -14.93
C ALA A 178 5.87 10.00 -14.92
N VAL A 179 4.97 10.46 -15.78
CA VAL A 179 3.72 9.75 -16.09
C VAL A 179 3.90 9.06 -17.44
N LEU A 180 3.86 7.73 -17.45
CA LEU A 180 3.87 6.93 -18.66
C LEU A 180 2.44 6.45 -18.97
N GLU A 181 1.91 6.82 -20.13
CA GLU A 181 0.61 6.35 -20.60
C GLU A 181 0.77 5.05 -21.39
N ILE A 182 0.10 4.00 -20.93
CA ILE A 182 0.01 2.69 -21.57
C ILE A 182 -1.47 2.41 -21.84
N GLY A 183 -1.94 2.74 -23.06
CA GLY A 183 -3.35 2.65 -23.41
C GLY A 183 -4.21 3.55 -22.52
N CYS A 184 -5.09 2.97 -21.70
CA CYS A 184 -5.94 3.69 -20.75
C CYS A 184 -5.32 3.87 -19.35
N THR A 185 -4.12 3.35 -19.12
CA THR A 185 -3.46 3.33 -17.81
C THR A 185 -2.36 4.37 -17.75
N ASP A 186 -2.45 5.29 -16.79
CA ASP A 186 -1.35 6.16 -16.40
C ASP A 186 -0.53 5.49 -15.31
N VAL A 187 0.76 5.33 -15.56
CA VAL A 187 1.72 4.84 -14.58
C VAL A 187 2.54 6.02 -14.09
N LEU A 188 2.34 6.40 -12.82
CA LEU A 188 3.22 7.32 -12.12
C LEU A 188 4.50 6.59 -11.71
N ILE A 189 5.58 6.83 -12.44
CA ILE A 189 6.90 6.27 -12.18
C ILE A 189 7.67 7.27 -11.31
N MET A 190 8.19 6.82 -10.17
CA MET A 190 8.93 7.65 -9.21
C MET A 190 10.31 7.06 -8.90
N SER A 191 11.31 7.92 -8.67
CA SER A 191 12.66 7.46 -8.32
C SER A 191 12.88 7.22 -6.83
N ARG A 192 11.94 7.64 -5.97
CA ARG A 192 12.00 7.44 -4.53
C ARG A 192 10.64 7.01 -3.99
N PRO A 193 10.59 6.00 -3.11
CA PRO A 193 9.36 5.65 -2.42
C PRO A 193 8.91 6.81 -1.52
N THR A 194 7.61 6.99 -1.40
CA THR A 194 6.99 7.97 -0.51
C THR A 194 5.81 7.34 0.21
N TYR A 195 5.42 7.91 1.35
CA TYR A 195 4.24 7.46 2.07
C TYR A 195 2.98 7.88 1.28
N ASP A 196 2.13 6.92 0.91
CA ASP A 196 0.86 7.18 0.22
C ASP A 196 -0.19 7.58 1.28
N TRP A 197 -0.32 8.89 1.57
CA TRP A 197 -1.33 9.37 2.51
C TRP A 197 -2.71 9.39 1.85
N ALA A 198 -2.87 10.16 0.78
CA ALA A 198 -4.05 10.27 -0.07
C ALA A 198 -3.62 10.34 -1.56
N ASP A 199 -4.35 11.07 -2.40
CA ASP A 199 -4.08 11.21 -3.83
C ASP A 199 -3.00 12.24 -4.19
N GLU A 200 -2.18 12.70 -3.23
CA GLU A 200 -1.30 13.86 -3.42
C GLU A 200 -0.20 13.63 -4.45
N GLN A 201 0.35 12.42 -4.50
CA GLN A 201 1.31 12.01 -5.52
C GLN A 201 0.69 12.13 -6.92
N TYR A 202 -0.53 11.60 -7.10
CA TYR A 202 -1.26 11.70 -8.37
C TYR A 202 -1.57 13.15 -8.73
N ARG A 203 -2.14 13.93 -7.80
CA ARG A 203 -2.49 15.33 -8.04
C ARG A 203 -1.28 16.18 -8.40
N SER A 204 -0.12 15.91 -7.81
CA SER A 204 1.13 16.65 -8.09
C SER A 204 1.60 16.51 -9.55
N VAL A 205 1.19 15.44 -10.23
CA VAL A 205 1.48 15.17 -11.64
C VAL A 205 0.24 15.33 -12.54
N GLY A 206 -0.78 16.03 -12.05
CA GLY A 206 -2.00 16.33 -12.81
C GLY A 206 -2.94 15.14 -13.02
N LEU A 207 -2.74 14.03 -12.33
CA LEU A 207 -3.66 12.88 -12.35
C LEU A 207 -4.74 13.09 -11.28
N ASP A 208 -5.99 13.21 -11.72
CA ASP A 208 -7.15 13.35 -10.84
C ASP A 208 -7.79 11.99 -10.60
N ALA A 209 -7.67 11.47 -9.38
CA ALA A 209 -8.24 10.20 -8.98
C ALA A 209 -9.78 10.13 -9.21
N ARG A 210 -10.49 11.26 -9.24
CA ARG A 210 -11.94 11.30 -9.54
C ARG A 210 -12.27 10.99 -11.00
N GLN A 211 -11.29 11.10 -11.89
CA GLN A 211 -11.45 10.86 -13.33
C GLN A 211 -11.04 9.43 -13.73
N ALA A 212 -10.42 8.68 -12.82
CA ALA A 212 -10.10 7.28 -13.03
C ALA A 212 -11.25 6.38 -12.60
N LYS A 213 -11.45 5.30 -13.35
CA LYS A 213 -12.29 4.19 -12.92
C LYS A 213 -11.58 3.35 -11.85
N PHE A 214 -10.30 3.08 -12.04
CA PHE A 214 -9.48 2.31 -11.11
C PHE A 214 -8.29 3.12 -10.62
N ILE A 215 -8.07 3.12 -9.31
CA ILE A 215 -6.94 3.79 -8.66
C ILE A 215 -6.17 2.73 -7.87
N GLY A 216 -4.95 2.42 -8.32
CA GLY A 216 -4.03 1.53 -7.61
C GLY A 216 -3.32 2.28 -6.50
N VAL A 217 -3.58 1.94 -5.25
CA VAL A 217 -2.97 2.60 -4.08
C VAL A 217 -2.07 1.64 -3.32
N LYS A 218 -0.92 2.13 -2.85
CA LYS A 218 0.06 1.34 -2.08
C LYS A 218 -0.03 1.71 -0.60
N ASN A 219 -1.23 1.57 -0.03
CA ASN A 219 -1.59 2.01 1.32
C ASN A 219 -2.50 0.99 2.05
N PRO A 220 -2.03 0.34 3.13
CA PRO A 220 -2.82 -0.67 3.86
C PRO A 220 -3.66 -0.12 5.02
N MET A 221 -3.46 1.13 5.44
CA MET A 221 -3.97 1.63 6.72
C MET A 221 -5.08 2.66 6.57
N ASN A 222 -4.75 3.82 6.02
CA ASN A 222 -5.61 5.01 6.10
C ASN A 222 -6.34 5.30 4.78
N TYR A 223 -6.24 4.43 3.77
CA TYR A 223 -6.86 4.62 2.46
C TYR A 223 -8.37 4.93 2.53
N ARG A 224 -9.10 4.32 3.46
CA ARG A 224 -10.55 4.58 3.64
C ARG A 224 -10.84 6.01 4.08
N TYR A 225 -9.98 6.56 4.95
CA TYR A 225 -10.09 7.95 5.39
C TYR A 225 -9.63 8.89 4.28
N ALA A 226 -8.48 8.59 3.67
CA ALA A 226 -7.80 9.46 2.72
C ALA A 226 -8.51 9.60 1.37
N TYR A 227 -9.13 8.53 0.89
CA TYR A 227 -9.85 8.50 -0.39
C TYR A 227 -11.37 8.38 -0.19
N GLY A 228 -11.88 8.47 1.04
CA GLY A 228 -13.30 8.24 1.32
C GLY A 228 -14.26 9.17 0.56
N GLU A 229 -13.83 10.38 0.22
CA GLU A 229 -14.61 11.32 -0.61
C GLU A 229 -14.46 11.08 -2.12
N VAL A 230 -13.41 10.37 -2.54
CA VAL A 230 -13.04 10.12 -3.94
C VAL A 230 -13.61 8.78 -4.40
N ALA A 231 -13.28 7.71 -3.69
CA ALA A 231 -13.56 6.35 -4.07
C ALA A 231 -14.96 5.92 -3.60
N LYS A 232 -15.70 5.28 -4.51
CA LYS A 232 -17.04 4.72 -4.25
C LYS A 232 -16.99 3.28 -3.76
N ALA A 233 -15.87 2.60 -3.99
CA ALA A 233 -15.56 1.31 -3.40
C ALA A 233 -14.04 1.14 -3.25
N SER A 234 -13.64 0.21 -2.39
CA SER A 234 -12.23 -0.16 -2.18
C SER A 234 -12.11 -1.66 -2.01
N TYR A 235 -11.19 -2.28 -2.74
CA TYR A 235 -10.92 -3.71 -2.67
C TYR A 235 -9.46 -3.94 -2.35
N ILE A 236 -9.17 -4.70 -1.28
CA ILE A 236 -7.82 -5.18 -1.00
C ILE A 236 -7.50 -6.28 -2.00
N VAL A 237 -6.45 -6.08 -2.78
CA VAL A 237 -6.09 -7.01 -3.86
C VAL A 237 -4.97 -7.95 -3.46
N ASN A 238 -5.02 -9.16 -3.99
CA ASN A 238 -4.14 -10.26 -3.62
C ASN A 238 -2.85 -10.30 -4.46
N THR A 239 -1.99 -9.30 -4.30
CA THR A 239 -0.68 -9.19 -4.96
C THR A 239 0.44 -9.86 -4.14
N PRO A 240 1.55 -10.29 -4.78
CA PRO A 240 2.77 -10.70 -4.07
C PRO A 240 3.58 -9.48 -3.62
N GLY A 241 4.30 -9.61 -2.50
CA GLY A 241 5.18 -8.57 -1.97
C GLY A 241 5.56 -8.79 -0.51
N PRO A 242 6.49 -8.00 0.04
CA PRO A 242 7.01 -8.13 1.41
C PRO A 242 6.03 -7.67 2.50
N THR A 243 4.91 -7.04 2.13
CA THR A 243 3.91 -6.50 3.05
C THR A 243 2.48 -7.03 2.75
N PRO A 244 2.30 -8.34 2.47
CA PRO A 244 1.07 -8.87 1.88
C PRO A 244 -0.13 -8.73 2.84
N ALA A 245 -1.33 -8.53 2.29
CA ALA A 245 -2.56 -8.54 3.08
C ALA A 245 -2.78 -9.90 3.78
N ASP A 246 -2.42 -10.99 3.09
CA ASP A 246 -2.39 -12.32 3.66
C ASP A 246 -0.98 -12.67 4.17
N ILE A 247 -0.78 -12.49 5.47
CA ILE A 247 0.51 -12.73 6.11
C ILE A 247 0.95 -14.20 6.04
N ARG A 248 0.05 -15.14 5.72
CA ARG A 248 0.40 -16.56 5.49
C ARG A 248 1.37 -16.74 4.32
N ARG A 249 1.46 -15.74 3.43
CA ARG A 249 2.39 -15.71 2.30
C ARG A 249 3.83 -15.35 2.68
N LEU A 250 4.06 -14.85 3.89
CA LEU A 250 5.39 -14.49 4.35
C LEU A 250 6.20 -15.75 4.73
N PRO A 251 7.49 -15.83 4.35
CA PRO A 251 8.35 -16.97 4.62
C PRO A 251 8.94 -16.92 6.04
N PHE A 252 8.07 -16.78 7.05
CA PHE A 252 8.48 -16.72 8.46
C PHE A 252 9.28 -17.97 8.89
N LYS A 253 10.40 -17.75 9.58
CA LYS A 253 11.30 -18.78 10.11
C LYS A 253 11.34 -18.80 11.64
N TYR A 254 11.19 -17.64 12.30
CA TYR A 254 11.46 -17.49 13.73
C TYR A 254 10.20 -17.44 14.59
N ARG A 255 9.01 -17.21 14.00
CA ARG A 255 7.73 -17.15 14.75
C ARG A 255 7.48 -18.39 15.61
N ARG A 256 7.01 -18.17 16.85
CA ARG A 256 6.60 -19.24 17.78
C ARG A 256 5.12 -19.56 17.62
N ARG A 257 4.74 -20.82 17.89
CA ARG A 257 3.34 -21.30 17.87
C ARG A 257 2.80 -21.44 19.30
N PRO A 258 1.48 -21.25 19.52
CA PRO A 258 0.45 -20.92 18.53
C PRO A 258 0.50 -19.45 18.08
N PHE A 259 0.25 -19.19 16.80
CA PHE A 259 0.19 -17.85 16.23
C PHE A 259 -0.86 -17.84 15.12
N PHE A 260 -1.97 -17.12 15.34
CA PHE A 260 -3.02 -17.00 14.34
C PHE A 260 -2.56 -16.06 13.21
N PRO A 261 -2.80 -16.37 11.91
CA PRO A 261 -3.66 -17.43 11.36
C PRO A 261 -2.91 -18.69 10.85
N PHE A 262 -1.85 -19.14 11.54
CA PHE A 262 -0.97 -20.26 11.13
C PHE A 262 -1.13 -21.57 11.94
#